data_AF-A0A8H3ARA5-F1
#
_entry.id   AF-A0A8H3ARA5-F1
#
_cell.length_a   1.000
_cell.length_b   1.000
_cell.length_c   1.000
_cell.angle_alpha   90.00
_cell.angle_beta   90.00
_cell.angle_gamma   90.00
#
_symmetry.space_group_name_H-M   'P 1'
#
loop_
_entity.id
_entity.type
_entity.pdbx_description
1 polymer ?
#
loop_
_entity_poly.entity_id
_entity_poly.type
_entity_poly.pdbx_seq_one_letter_code
_entity_poly.pdbx_strand_id
1 'polypeptide(L)'
;MAVRLPNELLDLIAQHTTRHTQAQLSAVSRRVYYVSTRVLYASILNMDITRTTRCLLTLSKNPELARLVRFFLYVSYSHALGSFHALLTRALSNMTSLQTLWFYHDTYAPMSGIKIRTSCRLTKLVYVSESDTSYPIFQFLSTQPSIEELHISCRSDNTSTLGPEALPALRDLTAPLHLLPILLESRLSRLTRLSVLGTMSEPEAFVQLGMILEATKPPESIELVIGTHINFRTSSIIRQVITPGLALLGLRIPFIDSLRLNIHQGRIEQDQLQDMFTFALPKFSNLKTLAVMSQLPASYAHVHRDPPTWLVRMTSDTPTALPQSQVPHSEFVLTWRPLNHDALYDTSCHMQVLKSWRQVHPSLERVVFPVGAYIFID
;
A
#
# COMPACT_ATOMS: atom_id res chain seq x y z
N MET A 1 34.87 38.63 8.64
CA MET A 1 33.77 37.87 9.29
C MET A 1 33.45 36.67 8.40
N ALA A 2 33.52 35.44 8.92
CA ALA A 2 33.21 34.25 8.11
C ALA A 2 31.69 34.12 7.95
N VAL A 3 31.20 34.18 6.72
CA VAL A 3 29.77 33.96 6.40
C VAL A 3 29.44 32.50 6.70
N ARG A 4 28.52 32.26 7.63
CA ARG A 4 28.07 30.91 8.01
C ARG A 4 26.73 30.62 7.34
N LEU A 5 26.61 29.48 6.67
CA LEU A 5 25.35 29.04 6.10
C LEU A 5 24.32 28.78 7.23
N PRO A 6 23.05 29.21 7.10
CA PRO A 6 21.97 28.86 8.03
C PRO A 6 21.73 27.34 8.16
N ASN A 7 21.13 26.88 9.26
CA ASN A 7 20.92 25.43 9.50
C ASN A 7 19.90 24.85 8.53
N GLU A 8 18.91 25.66 8.17
CA GLU A 8 17.80 25.33 7.29
C GLU A 8 18.32 25.00 5.89
N LEU A 9 19.30 25.75 5.41
CA LEU A 9 19.95 25.48 4.13
C LEU A 9 20.82 24.21 4.18
N LEU A 10 21.52 23.96 5.30
CA LEU A 10 22.25 22.70 5.48
C LEU A 10 21.30 21.49 5.52
N ASP A 11 20.15 21.63 6.17
CA ASP A 11 19.11 20.60 6.21
C ASP A 11 18.57 20.31 4.82
N LEU A 12 18.26 21.35 4.03
CA LEU A 12 17.82 21.18 2.64
C LEU A 12 18.88 20.49 1.78
N ILE A 13 20.16 20.88 1.90
CA ILE A 13 21.26 20.22 1.20
C ILE A 13 21.34 18.75 1.62
N ALA A 14 21.33 18.46 2.93
CA ALA A 14 21.40 17.09 3.43
C ALA A 14 20.22 16.24 2.93
N GLN A 15 19.00 16.78 2.91
CA GLN A 15 17.79 16.08 2.43
C GLN A 15 17.85 15.69 0.95
N HIS A 16 18.52 16.49 0.11
CA HIS A 16 18.62 16.25 -1.34
C HIS A 16 19.93 15.56 -1.77
N THR A 17 20.77 15.15 -0.82
CA THR A 17 22.02 14.44 -1.12
C THR A 17 21.88 12.93 -0.89
N THR A 18 22.74 12.16 -1.54
CA THR A 18 22.79 10.71 -1.34
C THR A 18 23.22 10.36 0.08
N ARG A 19 22.87 9.17 0.57
CA ARG A 19 23.33 8.67 1.89
C ARG A 19 24.86 8.63 2.00
N HIS A 20 25.56 8.35 0.90
CA HIS A 20 27.02 8.38 0.89
C HIS A 20 27.54 9.79 1.11
N THR A 21 26.99 10.77 0.40
CA THR A 21 27.31 12.19 0.57
C THR A 21 26.95 12.69 1.97
N GLN A 22 25.80 12.30 2.54
CA GLN A 22 25.42 12.62 3.91
C GLN A 22 26.44 12.11 4.94
N ALA A 23 26.95 10.89 4.74
CA ALA A 23 28.00 10.33 5.60
C ALA A 23 29.31 11.15 5.49
N GLN A 24 29.70 11.56 4.28
CA GLN A 24 30.88 12.42 4.08
C GLN A 24 30.68 13.82 4.69
N LEU A 25 29.52 14.44 4.49
CA LEU A 25 29.15 15.73 5.08
C LEU A 25 29.26 15.68 6.60
N SER A 26 28.89 14.55 7.21
CA SER A 26 28.99 14.38 8.66
C SER A 26 30.41 14.50 9.20
N ALA A 27 31.43 14.24 8.38
CA ALA A 27 32.84 14.35 8.77
C ALA A 27 33.41 15.78 8.64
N VAL A 28 32.70 16.71 7.97
CA VAL A 28 33.23 18.03 7.61
C VAL A 28 33.36 18.95 8.83
N SER A 29 32.31 19.03 9.65
CA SER A 29 32.32 19.87 10.86
C SER A 29 31.27 19.38 11.85
N ARG A 30 31.41 19.73 13.13
CA ARG A 30 30.43 19.36 14.17
C ARG A 30 29.00 19.84 13.86
N ARG A 31 28.85 21.00 13.23
CA ARG A 31 27.54 21.54 12.86
C ARG A 31 26.90 20.73 11.73
N VAL A 32 27.67 20.45 10.68
CA VAL A 32 27.22 19.64 9.53
C VAL A 32 27.00 18.18 9.97
N TYR A 33 27.77 17.68 10.93
CA TYR A 33 27.56 16.39 11.59
C TYR A 33 26.16 16.26 12.18
N TYR A 34 25.73 17.20 13.02
CA TYR A 34 24.40 17.10 13.64
C TYR A 34 23.26 17.11 12.61
N VAL A 35 23.35 18.00 11.61
CA VAL A 35 22.36 18.09 10.53
C VAL A 35 22.33 16.80 9.70
N SER A 36 23.50 16.39 9.19
CA SER A 36 23.62 15.23 8.29
C SER A 36 23.25 13.93 9.01
N THR A 37 23.64 13.77 10.27
CA THR A 37 23.30 12.59 11.08
C THR A 37 21.79 12.49 11.29
N ARG A 38 21.13 13.62 11.58
CA ARG A 38 19.66 13.64 11.73
C ARG A 38 18.95 13.22 10.46
N VAL A 39 19.37 13.72 9.29
CA VAL A 39 18.78 13.33 8.01
C VAL A 39 19.10 11.86 7.68
N LEU A 40 20.35 11.42 7.88
CA LEU A 40 20.80 10.06 7.59
C LEU A 40 20.02 9.00 8.38
N TYR A 41 19.76 9.25 9.66
CA TYR A 41 19.03 8.32 10.53
C TYR A 41 17.51 8.51 10.51
N ALA A 42 16.98 9.59 9.93
CA ALA A 42 15.54 9.83 9.89
C ALA A 42 14.76 8.71 9.18
N SER A 43 15.35 8.11 8.14
CA SER A 43 14.76 7.01 7.40
C SER A 43 15.76 5.88 7.20
N ILE A 44 15.46 4.73 7.78
CA ILE A 44 16.22 3.49 7.62
C ILE A 44 15.44 2.59 6.68
N LEU A 45 16.02 2.40 5.49
CA LEU A 45 15.43 1.58 4.43
C LEU A 45 15.99 0.16 4.50
N ASN A 46 15.50 -0.71 3.61
CA ASN A 46 15.98 -2.07 3.46
C ASN A 46 17.50 -2.08 3.23
N MET A 47 18.20 -2.95 3.96
CA MET A 47 19.64 -3.19 3.89
C MET A 47 19.85 -4.69 4.02
N ASP A 48 20.97 -5.21 3.50
CA ASP A 48 21.34 -6.60 3.73
C ASP A 48 21.41 -6.92 5.24
N ILE A 49 21.31 -8.19 5.59
CA ILE A 49 21.26 -8.65 6.97
C ILE A 49 22.47 -8.20 7.80
N THR A 50 23.67 -8.11 7.20
CA THR A 50 24.89 -7.71 7.92
C THR A 50 24.82 -6.23 8.29
N ARG A 51 24.44 -5.38 7.33
CA ARG A 51 24.24 -3.94 7.57
C ARG A 51 23.08 -3.67 8.52
N THR A 52 21.97 -4.39 8.36
CA THR A 52 20.83 -4.31 9.27
C THR A 52 21.23 -4.67 10.69
N THR A 53 21.97 -5.75 10.89
CA THR A 53 22.47 -6.16 12.21
C THR A 53 23.35 -5.08 12.84
N ARG A 54 24.32 -4.53 12.09
CA ARG A 54 25.20 -3.45 12.57
C ARG A 54 24.42 -2.16 12.89
N CYS A 55 23.44 -1.83 12.07
CA CYS A 55 22.56 -0.69 12.27
C CYS A 55 21.75 -0.87 13.57
N LEU A 56 21.06 -2.00 13.73
CA LEU A 56 20.30 -2.30 14.94
C LEU A 56 21.19 -2.32 16.18
N LEU A 57 22.41 -2.87 16.09
CA LEU A 57 23.40 -2.81 17.17
C LEU A 57 23.72 -1.37 17.56
N THR A 58 23.95 -0.50 16.56
CA THR A 58 24.21 0.92 16.79
C THR A 58 23.03 1.62 17.47
N LEU A 59 21.81 1.42 16.99
CA LEU A 59 20.60 2.05 17.55
C LEU A 59 20.25 1.51 18.94
N SER A 60 20.53 0.23 19.19
CA SER A 60 20.32 -0.38 20.51
C SER A 60 21.27 0.18 21.57
N LYS A 61 22.49 0.59 21.16
CA LYS A 61 23.53 1.15 22.04
C LYS A 61 23.49 2.67 22.14
N ASN A 62 22.88 3.36 21.18
CA ASN A 62 22.84 4.82 21.11
C ASN A 62 21.39 5.32 21.02
N PRO A 63 20.68 5.46 22.16
CA PRO A 63 19.28 5.90 22.19
C PRO A 63 19.06 7.27 21.54
N GLU A 64 20.02 8.19 21.65
CA GLU A 64 19.93 9.51 21.01
C GLU A 64 19.87 9.42 19.48
N LEU A 65 20.59 8.47 18.86
CA LEU A 65 20.50 8.22 17.42
C LEU A 65 19.19 7.49 17.07
N ALA A 66 18.78 6.52 17.88
CA ALA A 66 17.53 5.81 17.68
C ALA A 66 16.31 6.74 17.72
N ARG A 67 16.34 7.77 18.58
CA ARG A 67 15.29 8.80 18.63
C ARG A 67 15.18 9.63 17.35
N LEU A 68 16.21 9.66 16.49
CA LEU A 68 16.14 10.37 15.21
C LEU A 68 15.34 9.58 14.16
N VAL A 69 15.17 8.27 14.34
CA VAL A 69 14.49 7.38 13.39
C VAL A 69 12.99 7.66 13.39
N ARG A 70 12.47 8.07 12.23
CA ARG A 70 11.04 8.33 12.00
C ARG A 70 10.40 7.28 11.10
N PHE A 71 11.17 6.74 10.16
CA PHE A 71 10.77 5.67 9.26
C PHE A 71 11.72 4.48 9.40
N PHE A 72 11.16 3.29 9.59
CA PHE A 72 11.93 2.05 9.66
C PHE A 72 11.28 0.97 8.80
N LEU A 73 12.03 0.43 7.85
CA LEU A 73 11.65 -0.70 7.02
C LEU A 73 12.43 -1.94 7.46
N TYR A 74 11.69 -2.95 7.90
CA TYR A 74 12.20 -4.26 8.25
C TYR A 74 11.68 -5.32 7.29
N VAL A 75 12.62 -6.09 6.75
CA VAL A 75 12.33 -7.31 6.00
C VAL A 75 12.89 -8.47 6.80
N SER A 76 12.03 -9.41 7.15
CA SER A 76 12.41 -10.60 7.90
C SER A 76 13.28 -11.51 7.04
N TYR A 77 14.31 -12.07 7.66
CA TYR A 77 15.18 -13.06 7.06
C TYR A 77 14.84 -14.43 7.66
N SER A 78 14.62 -15.43 6.80
CA SER A 78 14.27 -16.82 7.17
C SER A 78 15.25 -17.47 8.17
N HIS A 79 16.47 -16.97 8.28
CA HIS A 79 17.53 -17.52 9.13
C HIS A 79 17.95 -16.59 10.30
N ALA A 80 17.12 -15.59 10.65
CA ALA A 80 17.42 -14.71 11.77
C ALA A 80 17.39 -15.49 13.10
N LEU A 81 18.51 -15.48 13.83
CA LEU A 81 18.61 -16.10 15.15
C LEU A 81 17.80 -15.32 16.19
N GLY A 82 17.39 -15.96 17.29
CA GLY A 82 16.68 -15.29 18.40
C GLY A 82 17.41 -14.05 18.95
N SER A 83 18.74 -14.05 18.93
CA SER A 83 19.57 -12.90 19.30
C SER A 83 19.34 -11.68 18.41
N PHE A 84 19.07 -11.89 17.12
CA PHE A 84 18.73 -10.82 16.17
C PHE A 84 17.37 -10.21 16.51
N HIS A 85 16.36 -11.03 16.87
CA HIS A 85 15.06 -10.52 17.30
C HIS A 85 15.12 -9.74 18.62
N ALA A 86 15.93 -10.20 19.58
CA ALA A 86 16.19 -9.45 20.80
C ALA A 86 16.84 -8.08 20.49
N LEU A 87 17.78 -8.06 19.54
CA LEU A 87 18.43 -6.83 19.10
C LEU A 87 17.44 -5.87 18.40
N LEU A 88 16.60 -6.39 17.52
CA LEU A 88 15.53 -5.63 16.87
C LEU A 88 14.57 -5.01 17.89
N THR A 89 14.11 -5.81 18.85
CA THR A 89 13.23 -5.35 19.93
C THR A 89 13.85 -4.20 20.72
N ARG A 90 15.13 -4.33 21.09
CA ARG A 90 15.88 -3.30 21.83
C ARG A 90 16.11 -2.03 21.00
N ALA A 91 16.38 -2.17 19.71
CA ALA A 91 16.52 -1.01 18.84
C ALA A 91 15.19 -0.28 18.71
N LEU A 92 14.09 -0.99 18.42
CA LEU A 92 12.74 -0.42 18.29
C LEU A 92 12.29 0.28 19.58
N SER A 93 12.58 -0.29 20.76
CA SER A 93 12.24 0.36 22.03
C SER A 93 12.95 1.71 22.24
N ASN A 94 14.11 1.91 21.61
CA ASN A 94 14.82 3.19 21.64
C ASN A 94 14.33 4.18 20.57
N MET A 95 13.59 3.73 19.55
CA MET A 95 13.09 4.58 18.45
C MET A 95 11.78 5.29 18.85
N THR A 96 11.85 6.14 19.87
CA THR A 96 10.66 6.78 20.47
C THR A 96 9.96 7.78 19.54
N SER A 97 10.64 8.27 18.50
CA SER A 97 10.05 9.15 17.47
C SER A 97 9.67 8.41 16.19
N LEU A 98 9.63 7.07 16.21
CA LEU A 98 9.20 6.27 15.07
C LEU A 98 7.72 6.56 14.77
N GLN A 99 7.45 6.97 13.53
CA GLN A 99 6.12 7.32 13.03
C GLN A 99 5.62 6.28 12.03
N THR A 100 6.50 5.78 11.18
CA THR A 100 6.17 4.80 10.14
C THR A 100 7.00 3.55 10.31
N LEU A 101 6.33 2.41 10.44
CA LEU A 101 6.95 1.08 10.52
C LEU A 101 6.45 0.22 9.37
N TRP A 102 7.38 -0.30 8.58
CA TRP A 102 7.10 -1.31 7.55
C TRP A 102 7.73 -2.62 7.98
N PHE A 103 6.92 -3.66 8.04
CA PHE A 103 7.28 -4.96 8.58
C PHE A 103 6.83 -6.05 7.62
N TYR A 104 7.81 -6.64 6.91
CA TYR A 104 7.59 -7.77 6.02
C TYR A 104 8.11 -9.03 6.70
N HIS A 105 7.24 -10.00 6.86
CA HIS A 105 7.54 -11.26 7.51
C HIS A 105 7.47 -12.41 6.51
N ASP A 106 8.61 -13.11 6.38
CA ASP A 106 8.75 -14.31 5.55
C ASP A 106 8.29 -15.55 6.32
N THR A 107 7.78 -16.53 5.58
CA THR A 107 7.03 -17.73 6.00
C THR A 107 7.74 -18.65 7.02
N TYR A 108 9.07 -18.59 7.14
CA TYR A 108 9.83 -19.66 7.81
C TYR A 108 10.27 -19.39 9.26
N ALA A 109 10.06 -18.20 9.80
CA ALA A 109 10.61 -17.84 11.12
C ALA A 109 9.51 -17.63 12.17
N PRO A 110 9.30 -18.55 13.15
CA PRO A 110 8.31 -18.34 14.20
C PRO A 110 8.68 -17.11 15.04
N MET A 111 7.87 -16.05 14.94
CA MET A 111 8.10 -14.76 15.58
C MET A 111 7.56 -14.72 17.04
N SER A 112 7.67 -15.83 17.78
CA SER A 112 6.99 -16.04 19.06
C SER A 112 7.52 -15.19 20.24
N GLY A 113 8.52 -14.33 20.03
CA GLY A 113 9.20 -13.60 21.10
C GLY A 113 9.14 -12.08 21.05
N ILE A 114 8.71 -11.46 19.93
CA ILE A 114 8.79 -10.00 19.80
C ILE A 114 7.57 -9.35 20.44
N LYS A 115 7.63 -9.22 21.77
CA LYS A 115 6.79 -8.29 22.52
C LYS A 115 7.31 -6.88 22.27
N ILE A 116 6.82 -6.25 21.21
CA ILE A 116 7.11 -4.85 20.92
C ILE A 116 6.39 -3.99 21.97
N ARG A 117 7.03 -3.79 23.13
CA ARG A 117 6.66 -2.72 24.07
C ARG A 117 7.32 -1.43 23.59
N THR A 118 6.84 -0.89 22.49
CA THR A 118 7.35 0.38 22.00
C THR A 118 6.56 1.53 22.61
N SER A 119 7.30 2.50 23.13
CA SER A 119 6.78 3.81 23.52
C SER A 119 6.63 4.75 22.32
N CYS A 120 6.87 4.27 21.10
CA CYS A 120 6.68 5.06 19.89
C CYS A 120 5.20 5.36 19.65
N ARG A 121 4.94 6.45 18.94
CA ARG A 121 3.61 6.87 18.50
C ARG A 121 3.51 6.64 17.00
N LEU A 122 3.30 5.39 16.60
CA LEU A 122 3.13 5.06 15.18
C LEU A 122 1.90 5.76 14.64
N THR A 123 2.04 6.43 13.51
CA THR A 123 0.94 6.97 12.71
C THR A 123 0.63 6.07 11.53
N LYS A 124 1.64 5.33 11.03
CA LYS A 124 1.50 4.42 9.90
C LYS A 124 2.16 3.07 10.18
N LEU A 125 1.41 2.00 9.93
CA LEU A 125 1.91 0.64 9.99
C LEU A 125 1.61 -0.11 8.69
N VAL A 126 2.64 -0.69 8.09
CA VAL A 126 2.52 -1.66 7.01
C VAL A 126 3.02 -3.00 7.54
N TYR A 127 2.13 -3.97 7.69
CA TYR A 127 2.44 -5.32 8.15
C TYR A 127 2.03 -6.32 7.08
N VAL A 128 3.00 -7.06 6.56
CA VAL A 128 2.78 -8.11 5.56
C VAL A 128 3.39 -9.39 6.11
N SER A 129 2.59 -10.43 6.25
CA SER A 129 3.02 -11.76 6.69
C SER A 129 2.40 -12.81 5.79
N GLU A 130 3.24 -13.59 5.13
CA GLU A 130 2.82 -14.77 4.37
C GLU A 130 2.66 -16.01 5.26
N SER A 131 3.23 -15.96 6.46
CA SER A 131 3.16 -17.07 7.42
C SER A 131 1.77 -17.21 8.03
N ASP A 132 1.33 -18.46 8.19
CA ASP A 132 0.16 -18.85 8.97
C ASP A 132 0.44 -18.79 10.49
N THR A 133 1.69 -18.57 10.90
CA THR A 133 2.04 -18.51 12.31
C THR A 133 1.42 -17.30 13.00
N SER A 134 0.88 -17.58 14.17
CA SER A 134 0.12 -16.68 15.01
C SER A 134 0.95 -15.58 15.66
N TYR A 135 1.47 -14.62 14.88
CA TYR A 135 2.01 -13.40 15.49
C TYR A 135 0.85 -12.61 16.11
N PRO A 136 0.91 -12.23 17.41
CA PRO A 136 -0.17 -11.49 18.08
C PRO A 136 -0.17 -10.01 17.67
N ILE A 137 -0.27 -9.74 16.36
CA ILE A 137 -0.27 -8.39 15.79
C ILE A 137 -1.38 -7.53 16.41
N PHE A 138 -2.52 -8.12 16.74
CA PHE A 138 -3.64 -7.43 17.37
C PHE A 138 -3.30 -6.91 18.79
N GLN A 139 -2.46 -7.63 19.54
CA GLN A 139 -1.96 -7.13 20.82
C GLN A 139 -1.06 -5.91 20.62
N PHE A 140 -0.20 -5.94 19.61
CA PHE A 140 0.63 -4.79 19.26
C PHE A 140 -0.22 -3.59 18.82
N LEU A 141 -1.19 -3.79 17.92
CA LEU A 141 -2.12 -2.75 17.46
C LEU A 141 -2.88 -2.09 18.63
N SER A 142 -3.26 -2.87 19.63
CA SER A 142 -3.93 -2.35 20.84
C SER A 142 -3.06 -1.37 21.64
N THR A 143 -1.73 -1.43 21.50
CA THR A 143 -0.80 -0.50 22.17
C THR A 143 -0.52 0.78 21.37
N GLN A 144 -1.02 0.88 20.14
CA GLN A 144 -0.68 1.95 19.20
C GLN A 144 -1.92 2.78 18.82
N PRO A 145 -2.48 3.58 19.74
CA PRO A 145 -3.73 4.30 19.49
C PRO A 145 -3.62 5.43 18.45
N SER A 146 -2.39 5.88 18.15
CA SER A 146 -2.10 6.96 17.21
C SER A 146 -2.06 6.53 15.74
N ILE A 147 -2.26 5.24 15.43
CA ILE A 147 -2.22 4.78 14.04
C ILE A 147 -3.41 5.36 13.27
N GLU A 148 -3.09 6.13 12.25
CA GLU A 148 -4.02 6.74 11.31
C GLU A 148 -4.13 5.90 10.02
N GLU A 149 -3.02 5.29 9.60
CA GLU A 149 -2.93 4.45 8.41
C GLU A 149 -2.47 3.01 8.75
N LEU A 150 -3.31 2.01 8.46
CA LEU A 150 -2.99 0.60 8.67
C LEU A 150 -3.09 -0.17 7.34
N HIS A 151 -1.98 -0.77 6.95
CA HIS A 151 -1.95 -1.81 5.92
C HIS A 151 -1.59 -3.13 6.59
N ILE A 152 -2.50 -4.10 6.56
CA ILE A 152 -2.30 -5.43 7.13
C ILE A 152 -2.62 -6.50 6.10
N SER A 153 -1.65 -7.38 5.81
CA SER A 153 -1.83 -8.53 4.94
C SER A 153 -1.32 -9.76 5.66
N CYS A 154 -2.21 -10.53 6.31
CA CYS A 154 -1.86 -11.78 6.95
C CYS A 154 -2.95 -12.84 6.74
N ARG A 155 -2.53 -14.12 6.73
CA ARG A 155 -3.43 -15.27 6.52
C ARG A 155 -4.12 -15.74 7.79
N SER A 156 -3.53 -15.45 8.95
CA SER A 156 -3.95 -16.03 10.23
C SER A 156 -5.38 -15.64 10.63
N ASP A 157 -6.19 -16.66 10.89
CA ASP A 157 -7.53 -16.59 11.49
C ASP A 157 -7.51 -16.41 13.01
N ASN A 158 -6.37 -16.03 13.60
CA ASN A 158 -6.31 -15.82 15.05
C ASN A 158 -7.42 -14.87 15.49
N THR A 159 -8.41 -15.46 16.15
CA THR A 159 -9.61 -14.84 16.68
C THR A 159 -9.31 -13.98 17.91
N SER A 160 -8.06 -13.58 18.13
CA SER A 160 -7.71 -12.61 19.16
C SER A 160 -8.37 -11.28 18.80
N THR A 161 -9.51 -11.02 19.44
CA THR A 161 -10.34 -9.86 19.17
C THR A 161 -9.58 -8.59 19.54
N LEU A 162 -9.36 -7.74 18.54
CA LEU A 162 -8.86 -6.39 18.75
C LEU A 162 -9.94 -5.62 19.52
N GLY A 163 -9.63 -5.18 20.74
CA GLY A 163 -10.61 -4.50 21.59
C GLY A 163 -11.28 -3.31 20.89
N PRO A 164 -12.56 -3.02 21.15
CA PRO A 164 -13.34 -2.01 20.42
C PRO A 164 -12.72 -0.60 20.50
N GLU A 165 -11.98 -0.30 21.57
CA GLU A 165 -11.30 0.98 21.79
C GLU A 165 -9.92 1.09 21.12
N ALA A 166 -9.42 0.01 20.51
CA ALA A 166 -8.13 0.05 19.83
C ALA A 166 -8.18 0.90 18.55
N LEU A 167 -7.05 1.49 18.16
CA LEU A 167 -6.87 2.28 16.94
C LEU A 167 -7.90 3.42 16.78
N PRO A 168 -8.08 4.29 17.80
CA PRO A 168 -9.10 5.32 17.72
C PRO A 168 -8.86 6.40 16.67
N ALA A 169 -7.61 6.57 16.21
CA ALA A 169 -7.21 7.53 15.19
C ALA A 169 -7.27 6.97 13.75
N LEU A 170 -7.66 5.70 13.57
CA LEU A 170 -7.62 5.03 12.26
C LEU A 170 -8.56 5.70 11.26
N ARG A 171 -7.99 6.13 10.13
CA ARG A 171 -8.69 6.80 9.01
C ARG A 171 -8.57 6.03 7.71
N ASP A 172 -7.41 5.41 7.48
CA ASP A 172 -7.12 4.65 6.27
C ASP A 172 -6.79 3.19 6.61
N LEU A 173 -7.62 2.28 6.10
CA LEU A 173 -7.44 0.85 6.31
C LEU A 173 -7.21 0.13 4.98
N THR A 174 -6.18 -0.70 4.92
CA THR A 174 -5.90 -1.65 3.83
C THR A 174 -5.77 -3.04 4.42
N ALA A 175 -6.74 -3.93 4.16
CA ALA A 175 -6.79 -5.24 4.79
C ALA A 175 -7.51 -6.26 3.90
N PRO A 176 -7.19 -7.57 4.01
CA PRO A 176 -7.93 -8.60 3.30
C PRO A 176 -9.34 -8.75 3.88
N LEU A 177 -10.26 -9.23 3.06
CA LEU A 177 -11.70 -9.28 3.36
C LEU A 177 -12.02 -10.00 4.68
N HIS A 178 -11.31 -11.09 4.98
CA HIS A 178 -11.55 -11.90 6.19
C HIS A 178 -11.20 -11.19 7.50
N LEU A 179 -10.33 -10.16 7.47
CA LEU A 179 -9.96 -9.38 8.66
C LEU A 179 -10.85 -8.17 8.90
N LEU A 180 -11.65 -7.76 7.91
CA LEU A 180 -12.50 -6.57 8.00
C LEU A 180 -13.53 -6.62 9.14
N PRO A 181 -14.21 -7.76 9.45
CA PRO A 181 -15.14 -7.80 10.57
C PRO A 181 -14.50 -7.35 11.90
N ILE A 182 -13.27 -7.82 12.17
CA ILE A 182 -12.52 -7.52 13.40
C ILE A 182 -12.04 -6.05 13.41
N LEU A 183 -11.63 -5.54 12.25
CA LEU A 183 -11.04 -4.22 12.13
C LEU A 183 -12.10 -3.10 12.05
N LEU A 184 -13.33 -3.38 11.59
CA LEU A 184 -14.34 -2.35 11.32
C LEU A 184 -15.40 -2.15 12.42
N GLU A 185 -15.66 -3.14 13.28
CA GLU A 185 -16.80 -3.19 14.23
C GLU A 185 -17.11 -1.85 14.94
N SER A 186 -16.09 -1.16 15.46
CA SER A 186 -16.21 0.13 16.17
C SER A 186 -15.55 1.32 15.44
N ARG A 187 -15.04 1.10 14.22
CA ARG A 187 -14.09 2.03 13.57
C ARG A 187 -14.59 2.56 12.24
N LEU A 188 -15.56 1.91 11.61
CA LEU A 188 -16.02 2.28 10.27
C LEU A 188 -16.43 3.77 10.16
N SER A 189 -17.18 4.29 11.13
CA SER A 189 -17.64 5.69 11.13
C SER A 189 -16.52 6.77 11.10
N ARG A 190 -15.27 6.38 11.33
CA ARG A 190 -14.09 7.27 11.31
C ARG A 190 -13.21 7.06 10.08
N LEU A 191 -13.43 6.00 9.32
CA LEU A 191 -12.63 5.71 8.14
C LEU A 191 -13.00 6.68 7.02
N THR A 192 -11.98 7.31 6.46
CA THR A 192 -12.05 8.08 5.22
C THR A 192 -11.75 7.20 4.01
N ARG A 193 -11.01 6.09 4.21
CA ARG A 193 -10.60 5.20 3.14
C ARG A 193 -10.53 3.75 3.58
N LEU A 194 -11.10 2.88 2.77
CA LEU A 194 -11.02 1.42 2.92
C LEU A 194 -10.52 0.79 1.62
N SER A 195 -9.43 0.03 1.71
CA SER A 195 -8.90 -0.76 0.61
C SER A 195 -8.96 -2.25 0.96
N VAL A 196 -9.72 -3.01 0.16
CA VAL A 196 -9.79 -4.46 0.31
C VAL A 196 -8.60 -5.08 -0.42
N LEU A 197 -7.75 -5.79 0.32
CA LEU A 197 -6.63 -6.52 -0.25
C LEU A 197 -7.09 -7.84 -0.87
N GLY A 198 -6.38 -8.23 -1.93
CA GLY A 198 -6.69 -9.42 -2.71
C GLY A 198 -7.60 -9.10 -3.89
N THR A 199 -8.05 -10.18 -4.53
CA THR A 199 -8.84 -10.12 -5.75
C THR A 199 -10.25 -10.57 -5.44
N MET A 200 -11.22 -9.70 -5.68
CA MET A 200 -12.63 -10.04 -5.65
C MET A 200 -13.04 -10.62 -7.00
N SER A 201 -12.91 -11.93 -7.15
CA SER A 201 -13.33 -12.68 -8.34
C SER A 201 -14.61 -13.49 -8.13
N GLU A 202 -15.11 -13.55 -6.90
CA GLU A 202 -16.25 -14.37 -6.49
C GLU A 202 -17.41 -13.48 -6.01
N PRO A 203 -18.67 -13.78 -6.37
CA PRO A 203 -19.81 -12.97 -5.97
C PRO A 203 -19.98 -12.94 -4.44
N GLU A 204 -19.62 -14.03 -3.76
CA GLU A 204 -19.66 -14.17 -2.30
C GLU A 204 -18.79 -13.10 -1.61
N ALA A 205 -17.66 -12.73 -2.20
CA ALA A 205 -16.80 -11.69 -1.64
C ALA A 205 -17.49 -10.32 -1.60
N PHE A 206 -18.26 -9.98 -2.64
CA PHE A 206 -19.04 -8.73 -2.69
C PHE A 206 -20.18 -8.74 -1.67
N VAL A 207 -20.88 -9.88 -1.54
CA VAL A 207 -21.93 -10.07 -0.53
C VAL A 207 -21.34 -9.92 0.88
N GLN A 208 -20.22 -10.58 1.16
CA GLN A 208 -19.55 -10.52 2.45
C GLN A 208 -19.10 -9.09 2.78
N LEU A 209 -18.49 -8.37 1.83
CA LEU A 209 -18.09 -6.98 2.02
C LEU A 209 -19.31 -6.08 2.32
N GLY A 210 -20.40 -6.26 1.57
CA GLY A 210 -21.66 -5.54 1.80
C GLY A 210 -22.20 -5.77 3.21
N MET A 211 -22.29 -7.04 3.64
CA MET A 211 -22.74 -7.41 5.00
C MET A 211 -21.88 -6.78 6.10
N ILE A 212 -20.55 -6.80 5.94
CA ILE A 212 -19.61 -6.25 6.93
C ILE A 212 -19.81 -4.74 7.09
N LEU A 213 -19.99 -4.03 5.98
CA LEU A 213 -20.14 -2.57 5.99
C LEU A 213 -21.53 -2.12 6.42
N GLU A 214 -22.56 -2.93 6.19
CA GLU A 214 -23.94 -2.68 6.65
C GLU A 214 -24.11 -2.89 8.15
N ALA A 215 -23.35 -3.82 8.76
CA ALA A 215 -23.48 -4.19 10.17
C ALA A 215 -22.97 -3.14 11.18
N THR A 216 -22.36 -2.05 10.71
CA THR A 216 -21.68 -1.07 11.55
C THR A 216 -22.20 0.34 11.29
N LYS A 217 -21.96 1.26 12.24
CA LYS A 217 -22.36 2.66 12.05
C LYS A 217 -21.65 3.25 10.82
N PRO A 218 -22.38 3.70 9.80
CA PRO A 218 -21.78 4.19 8.56
C PRO A 218 -21.01 5.51 8.80
N PRO A 219 -19.95 5.77 8.02
CA PRO A 219 -19.30 7.08 7.95
C PRO A 219 -20.15 8.06 7.14
N GLU A 220 -19.79 9.34 7.18
CA GLU A 220 -20.42 10.36 6.32
C GLU A 220 -20.10 10.10 4.84
N SER A 221 -18.83 9.82 4.55
CA SER A 221 -18.38 9.39 3.24
C SER A 221 -17.12 8.53 3.33
N ILE A 222 -16.85 7.69 2.32
CA ILE A 222 -15.66 6.83 2.27
C ILE A 222 -15.18 6.57 0.85
N GLU A 223 -13.85 6.61 0.65
CA GLU A 223 -13.22 6.04 -0.53
C GLU A 223 -13.10 4.51 -0.37
N LEU A 224 -13.78 3.75 -1.23
CA LEU A 224 -13.65 2.31 -1.32
C LEU A 224 -12.71 1.90 -2.47
N VAL A 225 -11.68 1.12 -2.16
CA VAL A 225 -10.72 0.59 -3.14
C VAL A 225 -10.83 -0.94 -3.18
N ILE A 226 -11.10 -1.49 -4.36
CA ILE A 226 -11.28 -2.93 -4.58
C ILE A 226 -10.37 -3.39 -5.72
N GLY A 227 -9.71 -4.54 -5.53
CA GLY A 227 -8.98 -5.26 -6.58
C GLY A 227 -9.87 -6.31 -7.25
N THR A 228 -9.80 -6.44 -8.58
CA THR A 228 -10.45 -7.52 -9.34
C THR A 228 -9.49 -8.10 -10.39
N HIS A 229 -9.79 -9.32 -10.84
CA HIS A 229 -9.16 -9.92 -12.02
C HIS A 229 -10.25 -10.12 -13.06
N ILE A 230 -9.98 -9.64 -14.26
CA ILE A 230 -10.83 -9.84 -15.43
C ILE A 230 -10.11 -10.87 -16.29
N ASN A 231 -10.54 -12.14 -16.24
CA ASN A 231 -10.00 -13.12 -17.14
C ASN A 231 -10.58 -12.91 -18.54
N PHE A 232 -9.72 -12.63 -19.53
CA PHE A 232 -10.07 -12.38 -20.93
C PHE A 232 -10.87 -13.52 -21.58
N ARG A 233 -10.77 -14.75 -21.05
CA ARG A 233 -11.50 -15.90 -21.60
C ARG A 233 -12.98 -15.91 -21.24
N THR A 234 -13.40 -15.09 -20.28
CA THR A 234 -14.73 -15.18 -19.67
C THR A 234 -15.30 -13.79 -19.49
N SER A 235 -15.79 -13.19 -20.58
CA SER A 235 -16.66 -12.00 -20.54
C SER A 235 -17.87 -12.21 -19.60
N SER A 236 -18.25 -13.48 -19.37
CA SER A 236 -19.24 -13.88 -18.36
C SER A 236 -18.91 -13.40 -16.95
N ILE A 237 -17.63 -13.34 -16.53
CA ILE A 237 -17.27 -12.92 -15.15
C ILE A 237 -17.69 -11.47 -14.90
N ILE A 238 -17.46 -10.58 -15.85
CA ILE A 238 -17.86 -9.17 -15.71
C ILE A 238 -19.37 -9.08 -15.49
N ARG A 239 -20.15 -9.75 -16.34
CA ARG A 239 -21.63 -9.67 -16.33
C ARG A 239 -22.27 -10.43 -15.17
N GLN A 240 -21.71 -11.56 -14.77
CA GLN A 240 -22.30 -12.46 -13.77
C GLN A 240 -21.79 -12.19 -12.35
N VAL A 241 -20.57 -11.67 -12.19
CA VAL A 241 -19.93 -11.52 -10.88
C VAL A 241 -19.67 -10.06 -10.54
N ILE A 242 -18.86 -9.37 -11.34
CA ILE A 242 -18.41 -8.01 -11.00
C ILE A 242 -19.58 -7.03 -11.05
N THR A 243 -20.38 -7.06 -12.12
CA THR A 243 -21.50 -6.12 -12.31
C THR A 243 -22.57 -6.26 -11.22
N PRO A 244 -23.09 -7.49 -10.93
CA PRO A 244 -24.06 -7.65 -9.85
C PRO A 244 -23.44 -7.40 -8.47
N GLY A 245 -22.17 -7.77 -8.26
CA GLY A 245 -21.43 -7.52 -7.03
C GLY A 245 -21.28 -6.03 -6.72
N LEU A 246 -20.86 -5.22 -7.71
CA LEU A 246 -20.79 -3.76 -7.57
C LEU A 246 -22.18 -3.15 -7.35
N ALA A 247 -23.21 -3.60 -8.07
CA ALA A 247 -24.58 -3.14 -7.87
C ALA A 247 -25.09 -3.43 -6.45
N LEU A 248 -24.78 -4.60 -5.91
CA LEU A 248 -25.09 -4.97 -4.52
C LEU A 248 -24.37 -4.08 -3.52
N LEU A 249 -23.08 -3.79 -3.75
CA LEU A 249 -22.32 -2.87 -2.90
C LEU A 249 -22.94 -1.47 -2.90
N GLY A 250 -23.30 -0.93 -4.07
CA GLY A 250 -23.96 0.37 -4.17
C GLY A 250 -25.26 0.43 -3.37
N LEU A 251 -26.08 -0.62 -3.46
CA LEU A 251 -27.33 -0.73 -2.70
C LEU A 251 -27.11 -0.78 -1.18
N ARG A 252 -26.10 -1.50 -0.72
CA ARG A 252 -25.87 -1.74 0.72
C ARG A 252 -25.01 -0.68 1.39
N ILE A 253 -24.23 0.06 0.61
CA ILE A 253 -23.21 0.97 1.12
C ILE A 253 -23.41 2.34 0.46
N PRO A 254 -24.54 3.02 0.74
CA PRO A 254 -24.91 4.25 0.06
C PRO A 254 -23.96 5.42 0.37
N PHE A 255 -23.12 5.31 1.40
CA PHE A 255 -22.15 6.33 1.83
C PHE A 255 -20.81 6.32 1.05
N ILE A 256 -20.66 5.46 0.03
CA ILE A 256 -19.48 5.53 -0.84
C ILE A 256 -19.58 6.76 -1.74
N ASP A 257 -18.65 7.70 -1.57
CA ASP A 257 -18.52 8.89 -2.42
C ASP A 257 -17.43 8.73 -3.49
N SER A 258 -16.47 7.84 -3.27
CA SER A 258 -15.40 7.52 -4.19
C SER A 258 -15.16 6.02 -4.30
N LEU A 259 -15.24 5.48 -5.51
CA LEU A 259 -14.97 4.07 -5.80
C LEU A 259 -13.75 3.93 -6.70
N ARG A 260 -12.74 3.17 -6.26
CA ARG A 260 -11.57 2.81 -7.07
C ARG A 260 -11.55 1.31 -7.34
N LEU A 261 -11.70 0.94 -8.60
CA LEU A 261 -11.59 -0.42 -9.09
C LEU A 261 -10.21 -0.66 -9.72
N ASN A 262 -9.38 -1.48 -9.08
CA ASN A 262 -8.08 -1.89 -9.60
C ASN A 262 -8.20 -3.23 -10.32
N ILE A 263 -8.05 -3.24 -11.64
CA ILE A 263 -8.04 -4.43 -12.48
C ILE A 263 -6.59 -4.91 -12.60
N HIS A 264 -6.25 -5.96 -11.86
CA HIS A 264 -4.87 -6.47 -11.78
C HIS A 264 -4.43 -7.26 -13.01
N GLN A 265 -5.38 -7.95 -13.66
CA GLN A 265 -5.14 -8.75 -14.85
C GLN A 265 -6.36 -8.70 -15.76
N GLY A 266 -6.11 -8.77 -17.07
CA GLY A 266 -7.16 -8.77 -18.08
C GLY A 266 -7.00 -7.67 -19.11
N ARG A 267 -7.85 -7.75 -20.13
CA ARG A 267 -8.20 -6.65 -21.00
C ARG A 267 -9.70 -6.50 -20.90
N ILE A 268 -10.19 -5.27 -20.97
CA ILE A 268 -11.63 -5.01 -20.98
C ILE A 268 -12.00 -4.36 -22.31
N GLU A 269 -13.00 -4.91 -22.95
CA GLU A 269 -13.57 -4.33 -24.17
C GLU A 269 -14.47 -3.16 -23.81
N GLN A 270 -14.75 -2.27 -24.78
CA GLN A 270 -15.53 -1.06 -24.55
C GLN A 270 -16.95 -1.37 -24.05
N ASP A 271 -17.62 -2.32 -24.68
CA ASP A 271 -18.96 -2.77 -24.31
C ASP A 271 -18.97 -3.39 -22.91
N GLN A 272 -17.94 -4.16 -22.57
CA GLN A 272 -17.80 -4.75 -21.25
C GLN A 272 -17.60 -3.69 -20.15
N LEU A 273 -16.76 -2.68 -20.41
CA LEU A 273 -16.55 -1.56 -19.50
C LEU A 273 -17.83 -0.73 -19.33
N GLN A 274 -18.50 -0.44 -20.44
CA GLN A 274 -19.76 0.29 -20.42
C GLN A 274 -20.85 -0.48 -19.65
N ASP A 275 -21.06 -1.76 -19.98
CA ASP A 275 -22.08 -2.62 -19.37
C ASP A 275 -21.86 -2.77 -17.85
N MET A 276 -20.60 -2.93 -17.43
CA MET A 276 -20.23 -3.13 -16.03
C MET A 276 -20.80 -2.04 -15.12
N PHE A 277 -20.72 -0.79 -15.56
CA PHE A 277 -21.10 0.37 -14.75
C PHE A 277 -22.47 0.93 -15.12
N THR A 278 -22.98 0.68 -16.32
CA THR A 278 -24.35 1.10 -16.69
C THR A 278 -25.40 0.49 -15.75
N PHE A 279 -25.19 -0.75 -15.31
CA PHE A 279 -26.07 -1.41 -14.35
C PHE A 279 -25.74 -1.06 -12.89
N ALA A 280 -24.46 -0.97 -12.54
CA ALA A 280 -24.04 -0.80 -11.14
C ALA A 280 -24.15 0.64 -10.65
N LEU A 281 -23.82 1.65 -11.46
CA LEU A 281 -23.75 3.05 -11.04
C LEU A 281 -25.06 3.60 -10.44
N PRO A 282 -26.25 3.33 -11.02
CA PRO A 282 -27.51 3.82 -10.44
C PRO A 282 -27.79 3.35 -9.02
N LYS A 283 -27.05 2.34 -8.52
CA LYS A 283 -27.18 1.83 -7.17
C LYS A 283 -26.39 2.63 -6.14
N PHE A 284 -25.42 3.43 -6.56
CA PHE A 284 -24.57 4.22 -5.66
C PHE A 284 -25.10 5.65 -5.51
N SER A 285 -26.02 5.90 -4.59
CA SER A 285 -26.69 7.21 -4.48
C SER A 285 -25.74 8.41 -4.27
N ASN A 286 -24.62 8.23 -3.55
CA ASN A 286 -23.70 9.30 -3.21
C ASN A 286 -22.36 9.28 -3.98
N LEU A 287 -22.18 8.37 -4.95
CA LEU A 287 -20.91 8.24 -5.65
C LEU A 287 -20.65 9.46 -6.55
N LYS A 288 -19.52 10.13 -6.31
CA LYS A 288 -19.05 11.31 -7.05
C LYS A 288 -17.81 11.03 -7.87
N THR A 289 -16.91 10.18 -7.36
CA THR A 289 -15.65 9.84 -8.03
C THR A 289 -15.60 8.36 -8.37
N LEU A 290 -15.39 8.03 -9.65
CA LEU A 290 -15.11 6.66 -10.08
C LEU A 290 -13.71 6.60 -10.68
N ALA A 291 -12.85 5.74 -10.14
CA ALA A 291 -11.54 5.45 -10.72
C ALA A 291 -11.46 3.99 -11.17
N VAL A 292 -11.24 3.74 -12.45
CA VAL A 292 -11.01 2.39 -12.98
C VAL A 292 -9.55 2.32 -13.42
N MET A 293 -8.73 1.63 -12.63
CA MET A 293 -7.29 1.55 -12.83
C MET A 293 -6.92 0.16 -13.29
N SER A 294 -5.89 0.05 -14.13
CA SER A 294 -5.23 -1.22 -14.43
C SER A 294 -3.72 -1.02 -14.37
N GLN A 295 -2.97 -2.09 -14.11
CA GLN A 295 -1.53 -2.05 -14.30
C GLN A 295 -1.26 -1.86 -15.78
N LEU A 296 -0.30 -0.98 -16.12
CA LEU A 296 0.20 -0.92 -17.50
C LEU A 296 0.56 -2.34 -17.91
N PRO A 297 0.17 -2.80 -19.13
CA PRO A 297 0.68 -4.03 -19.68
C PRO A 297 2.21 -3.90 -19.69
N ALA A 298 2.87 -4.46 -18.68
CA ALA A 298 4.31 -4.41 -18.59
C ALA A 298 4.78 -5.12 -19.86
N SER A 299 5.43 -4.38 -20.77
CA SER A 299 6.16 -4.97 -21.88
C SER A 299 7.00 -6.07 -21.26
N TYR A 300 6.73 -7.33 -21.63
CA TYR A 300 7.15 -8.53 -20.92
C TYR A 300 8.68 -8.65 -20.83
N ALA A 301 9.32 -7.88 -19.96
CA ALA A 301 10.67 -8.10 -19.49
C ALA A 301 10.54 -8.87 -18.18
N HIS A 302 10.68 -10.19 -18.30
CA HIS A 302 10.80 -11.20 -17.25
C HIS A 302 10.46 -10.76 -15.81
N VAL A 303 9.25 -11.11 -15.36
CA VAL A 303 8.91 -11.15 -13.93
C VAL A 303 9.70 -12.29 -13.30
N HIS A 304 10.95 -12.04 -12.93
CA HIS A 304 11.53 -12.72 -11.78
C HIS A 304 10.67 -12.28 -10.58
N ARG A 305 10.22 -13.21 -9.74
CA ARG A 305 9.58 -12.94 -8.45
C ARG A 305 10.58 -12.23 -7.52
N ASP A 306 10.87 -10.98 -7.80
CA ASP A 306 11.47 -10.07 -6.86
C ASP A 306 10.37 -9.56 -5.91
N PRO A 307 10.73 -9.20 -4.66
CA PRO A 307 9.78 -8.60 -3.74
C PRO A 307 9.08 -7.38 -4.37
N PRO A 308 7.85 -7.05 -3.93
CA PRO A 308 6.96 -6.13 -4.61
C PRO A 308 7.66 -4.82 -5.06
N THR A 309 7.66 -4.55 -6.36
CA THR A 309 8.41 -3.47 -7.02
C THR A 309 8.01 -2.05 -6.57
N TRP A 310 6.91 -1.90 -5.84
CA TRP A 310 6.52 -0.63 -5.22
C TRP A 310 7.49 -0.19 -4.10
N LEU A 311 8.31 -1.09 -3.57
CA LEU A 311 9.41 -0.77 -2.65
C LEU A 311 10.62 -0.14 -3.36
N VAL A 312 10.82 -0.40 -4.66
CA VAL A 312 12.03 -0.01 -5.39
C VAL A 312 11.89 1.35 -6.09
N ARG A 313 10.65 1.82 -6.32
CA ARG A 313 10.40 3.05 -7.10
C ARG A 313 10.73 4.37 -6.37
N MET A 314 11.29 4.33 -5.17
CA MET A 314 11.76 5.53 -4.45
C MET A 314 13.25 5.85 -4.65
N THR A 315 14.06 4.97 -5.27
CA THR A 315 15.49 5.24 -5.49
C THR A 315 16.01 4.53 -6.74
N SER A 316 16.01 5.20 -7.90
CA SER A 316 16.94 4.84 -8.98
C SER A 316 17.47 6.07 -9.68
N ASP A 317 18.56 6.63 -9.15
CA ASP A 317 19.44 7.54 -9.89
C ASP A 317 20.89 7.16 -9.59
N THR A 318 21.44 6.21 -10.35
CA THR A 318 22.88 6.16 -10.62
C THR A 318 23.17 5.33 -11.88
N PRO A 319 23.90 5.85 -12.88
CA PRO A 319 24.37 5.09 -14.02
C PRO A 319 25.74 4.48 -13.71
N THR A 320 25.91 3.17 -13.87
CA THR A 320 27.26 2.58 -13.97
C THR A 320 27.22 1.37 -14.88
N ALA A 321 27.94 1.47 -16.01
CA ALA A 321 28.10 0.43 -17.00
C ALA A 321 29.16 -0.59 -16.56
N LEU A 322 28.83 -1.88 -16.64
CA LEU A 322 29.77 -3.00 -16.63
C LEU A 322 29.28 -4.11 -17.58
N PRO A 323 30.18 -4.97 -18.09
CA PRO A 323 30.05 -5.62 -19.39
C PRO A 323 29.18 -6.88 -19.38
N GLN A 324 28.40 -7.04 -20.45
CA GLN A 324 27.50 -8.16 -20.70
C GLN A 324 28.29 -9.44 -21.05
N SER A 325 28.02 -10.50 -20.29
CA SER A 325 28.36 -11.88 -20.65
C SER A 325 27.34 -12.41 -21.65
N GLN A 326 27.81 -12.86 -22.81
CA GLN A 326 26.99 -13.41 -23.88
C GLN A 326 26.54 -14.83 -23.54
N VAL A 327 25.23 -15.02 -23.37
CA VAL A 327 24.56 -16.33 -23.37
C VAL A 327 23.70 -16.41 -24.65
N PRO A 328 23.59 -17.56 -25.33
CA PRO A 328 22.92 -17.64 -26.62
C PRO A 328 21.42 -17.40 -26.46
N HIS A 329 20.93 -16.28 -27.03
CA HIS A 329 19.51 -15.98 -27.14
C HIS A 329 18.89 -16.80 -28.27
N SER A 330 17.93 -17.66 -27.92
CA SER A 330 16.99 -18.24 -28.88
C SER A 330 15.95 -17.17 -29.22
N GLU A 331 16.01 -16.63 -30.43
CA GLU A 331 15.07 -15.64 -30.96
C GLU A 331 13.72 -16.30 -31.31
N PHE A 332 12.81 -16.35 -30.36
CA PHE A 332 11.38 -16.47 -30.69
C PHE A 332 10.85 -15.09 -31.06
N VAL A 333 10.80 -14.81 -32.38
CA VAL A 333 10.09 -13.65 -32.93
C VAL A 333 8.59 -13.88 -32.79
N LEU A 334 8.01 -13.49 -31.64
CA LEU A 334 6.57 -13.32 -31.52
C LEU A 334 6.20 -12.00 -32.21
N THR A 335 5.51 -12.10 -33.35
CA THR A 335 4.92 -10.94 -34.02
C THR A 335 3.92 -10.27 -33.08
N TRP A 336 4.30 -9.11 -32.54
CA TRP A 336 3.46 -8.29 -31.68
C TRP A 336 2.29 -7.73 -32.49
N ARG A 337 1.07 -8.23 -32.24
CA ARG A 337 -0.13 -7.48 -32.63
C ARG A 337 -0.21 -6.23 -31.74
N PRO A 338 -0.43 -5.03 -32.29
CA PRO A 338 -0.52 -3.81 -31.51
C PRO A 338 -1.56 -3.96 -30.39
N LEU A 339 -1.23 -3.48 -29.19
CA LEU A 339 -2.04 -3.53 -27.96
C LEU A 339 -3.34 -2.69 -28.03
N ASN A 340 -3.84 -2.37 -29.21
CA ASN A 340 -4.86 -1.34 -29.49
C ASN A 340 -6.30 -1.67 -29.08
N HIS A 341 -6.54 -2.59 -28.13
CA HIS A 341 -7.91 -3.02 -27.81
C HIS A 341 -8.25 -3.08 -26.31
N ASP A 342 -7.44 -2.49 -25.44
CA ASP A 342 -7.86 -2.31 -24.04
C ASP A 342 -8.57 -0.97 -23.87
N ALA A 343 -9.87 -1.03 -23.58
CA ALA A 343 -10.73 0.13 -23.46
C ALA A 343 -10.28 1.10 -22.34
N LEU A 344 -9.47 0.67 -21.36
CA LEU A 344 -8.94 1.53 -20.29
C LEU A 344 -7.83 2.49 -20.76
N TYR A 345 -7.20 2.18 -21.88
CA TYR A 345 -6.12 2.99 -22.44
C TYR A 345 -6.55 3.74 -23.71
N ASP A 346 -7.76 3.49 -24.20
CA ASP A 346 -8.30 4.11 -25.39
C ASP A 346 -9.14 5.35 -25.05
N THR A 347 -8.53 6.52 -25.16
CA THR A 347 -9.20 7.80 -24.92
C THR A 347 -10.41 8.06 -25.83
N SER A 348 -10.47 7.43 -27.01
CA SER A 348 -11.62 7.57 -27.93
C SER A 348 -12.85 6.80 -27.41
N CYS A 349 -12.63 5.63 -26.82
CA CYS A 349 -13.64 4.84 -26.11
C CYS A 349 -14.16 5.57 -24.86
N HIS A 350 -13.28 6.23 -24.09
CA HIS A 350 -13.64 6.88 -22.83
C HIS A 350 -14.79 7.87 -22.99
N MET A 351 -14.80 8.69 -24.04
CA MET A 351 -15.84 9.71 -24.22
C MET A 351 -17.25 9.12 -24.36
N GLN A 352 -17.38 7.99 -25.05
CA GLN A 352 -18.67 7.31 -25.19
C GLN A 352 -19.10 6.68 -23.86
N VAL A 353 -18.18 6.00 -23.18
CA VAL A 353 -18.41 5.38 -21.87
C VAL A 353 -18.84 6.43 -20.83
N LEU A 354 -18.13 7.56 -20.76
CA LEU A 354 -18.43 8.67 -19.86
C LEU A 354 -19.81 9.27 -20.11
N LYS A 355 -20.20 9.43 -21.38
CA LYS A 355 -21.55 9.92 -21.73
C LYS A 355 -22.63 8.97 -21.24
N SER A 356 -22.45 7.65 -21.45
CA SER A 356 -23.39 6.64 -20.97
C SER A 356 -23.47 6.60 -19.44
N TRP A 357 -22.33 6.70 -18.75
CA TRP A 357 -22.29 6.70 -17.28
C TRP A 357 -22.94 7.95 -16.68
N ARG A 358 -22.70 9.14 -17.25
CA ARG A 358 -23.34 10.40 -16.78
C ARG A 358 -24.86 10.38 -16.99
N GLN A 359 -25.35 9.73 -18.05
CA GLN A 359 -26.79 9.58 -18.29
C GLN A 359 -27.48 8.75 -17.20
N VAL A 360 -26.83 7.70 -16.71
CA VAL A 360 -27.41 6.82 -15.67
C VAL A 360 -27.07 7.27 -14.26
N HIS A 361 -26.03 8.09 -14.07
CA HIS A 361 -25.60 8.61 -12.77
C HIS A 361 -25.22 10.09 -12.84
N PRO A 362 -26.20 11.01 -12.82
CA PRO A 362 -25.97 12.45 -12.97
C PRO A 362 -25.20 13.12 -11.82
N SER A 363 -24.96 12.45 -10.70
CA SER A 363 -24.13 12.98 -9.60
C SER A 363 -22.64 12.65 -9.75
N LEU A 364 -22.24 11.91 -10.79
CA LEU A 364 -20.84 11.56 -11.04
C LEU A 364 -20.03 12.79 -11.45
N GLU A 365 -19.21 13.35 -10.56
CA GLU A 365 -18.42 14.56 -10.81
C GLU A 365 -17.09 14.27 -11.53
N ARG A 366 -16.45 13.14 -11.20
CA ARG A 366 -15.10 12.81 -11.68
C ARG A 366 -14.95 11.35 -12.05
N VAL A 367 -14.28 11.09 -13.17
CA VAL A 367 -13.90 9.73 -13.60
C VAL A 367 -12.41 9.68 -13.91
N VAL A 368 -11.72 8.64 -13.43
CA VAL A 368 -10.27 8.46 -13.63
C VAL A 368 -10.00 7.12 -14.31
N PHE A 369 -9.20 7.16 -15.37
CA PHE A 369 -8.65 6.01 -16.07
C PHE A 369 -7.11 6.06 -15.99
N PRO A 370 -6.37 5.00 -16.36
CA PRO A 370 -4.90 5.01 -16.33
C PRO A 370 -4.25 6.14 -17.14
N VAL A 371 -4.88 6.55 -18.25
CA VAL A 371 -4.32 7.55 -19.19
C VAL A 371 -4.85 8.97 -18.97
N GLY A 372 -5.82 9.18 -18.07
CA GLY A 372 -6.40 10.51 -17.88
C GLY A 372 -7.50 10.59 -16.82
N ALA A 373 -7.77 11.82 -16.37
CA ALA A 373 -8.87 12.14 -15.49
C ALA A 373 -9.85 13.08 -16.20
N TYR A 374 -11.14 12.80 -16.05
CA TYR A 374 -12.25 13.50 -16.69
C TYR A 374 -13.12 14.11 -15.60
N ILE A 375 -13.49 15.38 -15.77
CA ILE A 375 -14.33 16.14 -14.83
C ILE A 375 -15.56 16.58 -15.61
N PHE A 376 -16.75 16.33 -15.08
CA PHE A 376 -17.99 16.85 -15.65
C PHE A 376 -18.20 18.28 -15.16
N ILE A 377 -18.43 19.21 -16.09
CA ILE A 377 -18.76 20.61 -15.80
C ILE A 377 -20.24 20.77 -16.12
N ASP A 378 -21.03 21.20 -15.14
CA ASP A 378 -22.46 21.44 -15.27
C ASP A 378 -22.79 22.80 -15.89
#